data_AF-A0A2A5VPZ9-F1
#
_entry.id   AF-A0A2A5VPZ9-F1
#
_cell.length_a   1.000
_cell.length_b   1.000
_cell.length_c   1.000
_cell.angle_alpha   90.00
_cell.angle_beta   90.00
_cell.angle_gamma   90.00
#
_symmetry.space_group_name_H-M   'P 1'
#
loop_
_entity.id
_entity.type
_entity.pdbx_description
1 polymer ?
#
loop_
_entity_poly.entity_id
_entity_poly.type
_entity_poly.pdbx_seq_one_letter_code
_entity_poly.pdbx_strand_id
1 'polypeptide(L)'
;MADTVYLDSYEETEVLLSKLSQPVRDWFIDKFPDFTDPQKMAIPSIIDGEHLLLCSPTGSGKTLTAFLTIIDKLVRLAIDGKLEKQVYCVYISPIKALANDIQRNLIGPLTEIKERFLPARAQEIKVGLRT
;
A
#
# COMPACT_ATOMS: atom_id res chain seq x y z
N MET A 1 -20.51 20.90 4.72
CA MET A 1 -19.97 20.43 3.42
C MET A 1 -18.57 19.93 3.69
N ALA A 2 -18.11 18.89 3.00
CA ALA A 2 -16.70 18.51 3.08
C ALA A 2 -15.89 19.51 2.26
N ASP A 3 -14.90 20.16 2.86
CA ASP A 3 -13.99 21.04 2.15
C ASP A 3 -13.04 20.19 1.29
N THR A 4 -12.89 20.54 0.02
CA THR A 4 -11.97 19.87 -0.89
C THR A 4 -10.66 20.65 -0.94
N VAL A 5 -9.56 19.98 -0.61
CA VAL A 5 -8.20 20.51 -0.72
C VAL A 5 -7.51 19.77 -1.86
N TYR A 6 -6.88 20.52 -2.77
CA TYR A 6 -6.06 19.93 -3.82
C TYR A 6 -4.63 19.81 -3.34
N LEU A 7 -4.03 18.63 -3.54
CA LEU A 7 -2.62 18.41 -3.26
C LEU A 7 -1.79 19.05 -4.39
N ASP A 8 -0.84 19.90 -4.02
CA ASP A 8 0.03 20.65 -4.93
C ASP A 8 1.54 20.38 -4.69
N SER A 9 1.86 19.53 -3.72
CA SER A 9 3.23 19.17 -3.36
C SER A 9 3.54 17.69 -3.60
N TYR A 10 4.78 17.42 -3.98
CA TYR A 10 5.35 16.09 -4.06
C TYR A 10 6.28 15.86 -2.87
N GLU A 11 6.26 14.65 -2.32
CA GLU A 11 7.29 14.22 -1.39
C GLU A 11 8.43 13.53 -2.12
N GLU A 12 9.66 13.81 -1.67
CA GLU A 12 10.85 13.16 -2.19
C GLU A 12 10.88 11.67 -1.83
N THR A 13 11.50 10.87 -2.68
CA THR A 13 11.50 9.41 -2.55
C THR A 13 12.13 8.93 -1.27
N GLU A 14 13.25 9.53 -0.87
CA GLU A 14 13.94 9.22 0.39
C GLU A 14 13.04 9.50 1.60
N VAL A 15 12.26 10.59 1.55
CA VAL A 15 11.30 10.94 2.60
C VAL A 15 10.17 9.92 2.65
N LEU A 16 9.60 9.54 1.51
CA LEU A 16 8.54 8.53 1.44
C LEU A 16 9.02 7.15 1.91
N LEU A 17 10.20 6.72 1.47
CA LEU A 17 10.83 5.48 1.94
C LEU A 17 10.99 5.52 3.46
N SER A 18 11.40 6.65 4.03
CA SER A 18 11.55 6.80 5.48
C SER A 18 10.22 6.63 6.26
N LYS A 19 9.09 6.97 5.62
CA LYS A 19 7.74 6.80 6.20
C LYS A 19 7.26 5.34 6.15
N LEU A 20 7.82 4.47 5.30
CA LEU A 20 7.46 3.05 5.24
C LEU A 20 8.18 2.22 6.33
N SER A 21 7.56 1.12 6.72
CA SER A 21 8.17 0.09 7.56
C SER A 21 9.31 -0.59 6.83
N GLN A 22 10.31 -1.07 7.59
CA GLN A 22 11.55 -1.59 7.01
C GLN A 22 11.32 -2.69 5.95
N PRO A 23 10.48 -3.73 6.17
CA PRO A 23 10.30 -4.77 5.15
C PRO A 23 9.61 -4.27 3.88
N VAL A 24 8.68 -3.31 3.99
CA VAL A 24 7.98 -2.73 2.83
C VAL A 24 8.89 -1.79 2.07
N ARG A 25 9.70 -1.01 2.79
CA ARG A 25 10.76 -0.16 2.21
C ARG A 25 11.75 -0.98 1.40
N ASP A 26 12.29 -2.04 1.99
CA ASP A 26 13.30 -2.89 1.35
C ASP A 26 12.73 -3.62 0.13
N TRP A 27 11.49 -4.12 0.24
CA TRP A 27 10.78 -4.68 -0.91
C TRP A 27 10.56 -3.65 -2.02
N PHE A 28 10.19 -2.41 -1.68
CA PHE A 28 9.98 -1.37 -2.68
C PHE A 28 11.28 -1.04 -3.41
N ILE A 29 12.38 -0.84 -2.69
CA ILE A 29 13.71 -0.57 -3.26
C ILE A 29 14.19 -1.71 -4.15
N ASP A 30 13.93 -2.97 -3.77
CA ASP A 30 14.28 -4.15 -4.57
C ASP A 30 13.45 -4.23 -5.87
N LYS A 31 12.21 -3.76 -5.86
CA LYS A 31 11.27 -3.90 -6.98
C LYS A 31 11.23 -2.72 -7.94
N PHE A 32 11.42 -1.51 -7.44
CA PHE A 32 11.17 -0.29 -8.19
C PHE A 32 12.34 0.69 -8.06
N PRO A 33 12.69 1.38 -9.15
CA PRO A 33 13.73 2.40 -9.10
C PRO A 33 13.27 3.68 -8.38
N ASP A 34 11.96 4.00 -8.44
CA ASP A 34 11.41 5.22 -7.87
C ASP A 34 9.87 5.12 -7.67
N PHE A 35 9.31 6.00 -6.84
CA PHE A 35 7.86 6.27 -6.80
C PHE A 35 7.42 7.06 -8.03
N THR A 36 6.20 6.80 -8.50
CA THR A 36 5.58 7.62 -9.54
C THR A 36 5.04 8.94 -8.97
N ASP A 37 4.86 9.96 -9.81
CA ASP A 37 4.28 11.24 -9.40
C ASP A 37 2.96 11.11 -8.61
N PRO A 38 1.97 10.29 -9.03
CA PRO A 38 0.77 10.04 -8.23
C PRO A 38 1.05 9.41 -6.87
N GLN A 39 2.07 8.56 -6.75
CA GLN A 39 2.46 7.97 -5.47
C GLN A 39 3.09 9.03 -4.55
N LYS A 40 3.98 9.86 -5.10
CA LYS A 40 4.66 10.93 -4.36
C LYS A 40 3.72 11.96 -3.76
N MET A 41 2.59 12.24 -4.43
CA MET A 41 1.55 13.12 -3.89
C MET A 41 0.62 12.39 -2.91
N ALA A 42 0.21 11.17 -3.23
CA ALA A 42 -0.92 10.52 -2.53
C ALA A 42 -0.54 9.74 -1.28
N ILE A 43 0.60 9.05 -1.28
CA ILE A 43 1.03 8.18 -0.17
C ILE A 43 1.07 8.94 1.18
N PRO A 44 1.62 10.16 1.27
CA PRO A 44 1.67 10.92 2.53
C PRO A 44 0.29 11.07 3.17
N SER A 45 -0.67 11.64 2.44
CA SER A 45 -2.05 11.84 2.92
C SER A 45 -2.72 10.53 3.32
N ILE A 46 -2.51 9.44 2.56
CA ILE A 46 -3.11 8.14 2.89
C ILE A 46 -2.50 7.56 4.18
N ILE A 47 -1.17 7.71 4.38
CA ILE A 47 -0.49 7.28 5.62
C ILE A 47 -1.01 8.08 6.82
N ASP A 48 -1.26 9.37 6.65
CA ASP A 48 -1.78 10.27 7.68
C ASP A 48 -3.28 10.05 7.97
N GLY A 49 -3.92 9.14 7.22
CA GLY A 49 -5.32 8.74 7.43
C GLY A 49 -6.34 9.67 6.78
N GLU A 50 -5.91 10.52 5.85
CA GLU A 50 -6.79 11.45 5.14
C GLU A 50 -7.59 10.76 4.04
N HIS A 51 -8.77 11.31 3.74
CA HIS A 51 -9.55 10.89 2.57
C HIS A 51 -9.00 11.51 1.30
N LEU A 52 -8.76 10.69 0.28
CA LEU A 52 -8.14 11.14 -0.97
C LEU A 52 -8.89 10.62 -2.21
N LEU A 53 -9.11 11.50 -3.18
CA LEU A 53 -9.50 11.15 -4.54
C LEU A 53 -8.30 11.32 -5.48
N LEU A 54 -7.73 10.22 -5.95
CA LEU A 54 -6.57 10.24 -6.84
C LEU A 54 -6.98 10.09 -8.31
N CYS A 55 -6.85 11.18 -9.07
CA CYS A 55 -7.10 11.22 -10.52
C CYS A 55 -5.78 11.21 -11.29
N SER A 56 -5.52 10.17 -12.09
CA SER A 56 -4.33 10.11 -12.96
C SER A 56 -4.53 9.15 -14.14
N PRO A 57 -3.67 9.14 -15.18
CA PRO A 57 -3.75 8.22 -16.32
C PRO A 57 -3.59 6.73 -15.95
N THR A 58 -4.10 5.80 -16.75
CA THR A 58 -3.87 4.36 -16.56
C THR A 58 -2.38 4.03 -16.56
N GLY A 59 -1.97 2.96 -15.86
CA GLY A 59 -0.56 2.55 -15.75
C GLY A 59 0.31 3.41 -14.82
N SER A 60 -0.20 4.50 -14.26
CA SER A 60 0.58 5.41 -13.40
C SER A 60 0.80 4.95 -11.94
N GLY A 61 0.44 3.69 -11.62
CA GLY A 61 0.64 3.13 -10.28
C GLY A 61 -0.44 3.40 -9.22
N LYS A 62 -1.61 4.00 -9.55
CA LYS A 62 -2.69 4.32 -8.58
C LYS A 62 -3.10 3.16 -7.67
N THR A 63 -3.24 1.97 -8.25
CA THR A 63 -3.66 0.78 -7.50
C THR A 63 -2.61 0.39 -6.47
N LEU A 64 -1.32 0.40 -6.87
CA LEU A 64 -0.22 0.16 -5.95
C LEU A 64 -0.10 1.28 -4.89
N THR A 65 -0.40 2.54 -5.23
CA THR A 65 -0.46 3.64 -4.24
C THR A 65 -1.35 3.26 -3.06
N ALA A 66 -2.59 2.83 -3.33
CA ALA A 66 -3.52 2.42 -2.28
C ALA A 66 -3.03 1.16 -1.55
N PHE A 67 -2.67 0.09 -2.29
CA PHE A 67 -2.27 -1.16 -1.65
C PHE A 67 -0.98 -1.08 -0.86
N LEU A 68 0.00 -0.27 -1.26
CA LEU A 68 1.27 -0.12 -0.56
C LEU A 68 1.05 0.39 0.87
N THR A 69 0.17 1.37 1.07
CA THR A 69 -0.16 1.90 2.40
C THR A 69 -0.90 0.87 3.27
N ILE A 70 -1.79 0.08 2.66
CA ILE A 70 -2.50 -1.01 3.35
C ILE A 70 -1.50 -2.11 3.75
N ILE A 71 -0.59 -2.50 2.85
CA ILE A 71 0.46 -3.48 3.10
C ILE A 71 1.35 -3.00 4.24
N ASP A 72 1.79 -1.74 4.21
CA ASP A 72 2.62 -1.16 5.27
C ASP A 72 1.95 -1.21 6.64
N LYS A 73 0.66 -0.86 6.71
CA LYS A 73 -0.13 -0.96 7.94
C LYS A 73 -0.21 -2.40 8.45
N LEU A 74 -0.51 -3.36 7.57
CA LEU A 74 -0.60 -4.78 7.94
C LEU A 74 0.75 -5.34 8.42
N VAL A 75 1.85 -4.97 7.75
CA VAL A 75 3.21 -5.39 8.11
C VAL A 75 3.61 -4.84 9.48
N ARG A 76 3.32 -3.55 9.76
CA ARG A 76 3.56 -2.97 11.10
C ARG A 76 2.82 -3.73 12.19
N LEU A 77 1.52 -3.95 12.00
CA LEU A 77 0.70 -4.70 12.97
C LEU A 77 1.22 -6.13 13.16
N ALA A 78 1.64 -6.79 12.08
CA ALA A 78 2.18 -8.14 12.13
C ALA A 78 3.50 -8.21 12.93
N ILE A 79 4.41 -7.26 12.71
CA ILE A 79 5.70 -7.17 13.43
C ILE A 79 5.48 -6.88 14.92
N ASP A 80 4.53 -6.01 15.23
CA ASP A 80 4.21 -5.60 16.60
C ASP A 80 3.38 -6.64 17.37
N GLY A 81 2.94 -7.72 16.73
CA GLY A 81 2.08 -8.72 17.36
C GLY A 81 0.63 -8.25 17.57
N LYS A 82 0.21 -7.18 16.88
CA LYS A 82 -1.09 -6.50 17.03
C LYS A 82 -2.06 -6.76 15.88
N LEU A 83 -1.74 -7.68 14.97
CA LEU A 83 -2.61 -8.06 13.87
C LEU A 83 -3.73 -8.99 14.37
N GLU A 84 -4.82 -8.39 14.84
CA GLU A 84 -6.06 -9.08 15.23
C GLU A 84 -6.80 -9.70 14.04
N LYS A 85 -7.65 -10.70 14.32
CA LYS A 85 -8.49 -11.38 13.32
C LYS A 85 -9.72 -10.54 12.93
N GLN A 86 -9.49 -9.44 12.22
CA GLN A 86 -10.54 -8.54 11.75
C GLN A 86 -10.26 -8.03 10.32
N VAL A 87 -11.20 -7.28 9.75
CA VAL A 87 -11.05 -6.67 8.43
C VAL A 87 -10.34 -5.32 8.56
N TYR A 88 -9.21 -5.16 7.85
CA TYR A 88 -8.43 -3.92 7.85
C TYR A 88 -8.65 -3.05 6.61
N CYS A 89 -9.15 -3.65 5.52
CA CYS A 89 -9.36 -2.97 4.25
C CYS A 89 -10.53 -3.60 3.50
N VAL A 90 -11.37 -2.76 2.89
CA VAL A 90 -12.39 -3.14 1.93
C VAL A 90 -12.06 -2.47 0.61
N TYR A 91 -11.75 -3.26 -0.41
CA TYR A 91 -11.49 -2.78 -1.76
C TYR A 91 -12.72 -3.04 -2.64
N ILE A 92 -13.23 -1.98 -3.29
CA ILE A 92 -14.43 -2.03 -4.12
C ILE A 92 -14.02 -1.68 -5.56
N SER A 93 -14.38 -2.54 -6.51
CA SER A 93 -14.09 -2.35 -7.95
C SER A 93 -15.37 -2.51 -8.77
N PRO A 94 -15.53 -1.74 -9.86
CA PRO A 94 -16.69 -1.84 -10.73
C PRO A 94 -16.71 -3.08 -11.65
N ILE A 95 -15.59 -3.82 -11.80
CA ILE A 95 -15.48 -4.94 -12.76
C ILE A 95 -14.76 -6.18 -12.22
N LYS A 96 -15.08 -7.36 -12.79
CA LYS A 96 -14.54 -8.69 -12.39
C LYS A 96 -13.07 -8.94 -12.72
N ALA A 97 -12.41 -8.11 -13.54
CA ALA A 97 -10.96 -8.19 -13.78
C ALA A 97 -10.11 -7.98 -12.50
N LEU A 98 -10.80 -7.63 -11.40
CA LEU A 98 -10.39 -7.57 -10.00
C LEU A 98 -9.39 -8.63 -9.51
N ALA A 99 -9.54 -9.90 -9.90
CA ALA A 99 -8.67 -10.95 -9.40
C ALA A 99 -7.20 -10.72 -9.79
N ASN A 100 -6.96 -10.23 -11.01
CA ASN A 100 -5.61 -9.92 -11.48
C ASN A 100 -5.02 -8.71 -10.75
N ASP A 101 -5.83 -7.68 -10.48
CA ASP A 101 -5.37 -6.49 -9.75
C ASP A 101 -4.99 -6.83 -8.31
N ILE A 102 -5.80 -7.62 -7.61
CA ILE A 102 -5.50 -8.07 -6.24
C ILE A 102 -4.28 -9.00 -6.24
N GLN A 103 -4.19 -9.92 -7.20
CA GLN A 103 -3.06 -10.83 -7.30
C GLN A 103 -1.75 -10.04 -7.49
N ARG A 104 -1.73 -9.09 -8.42
CA ARG A 104 -0.52 -8.34 -8.77
C ARG A 104 -0.13 -7.28 -7.75
N ASN A 105 -1.11 -6.57 -7.16
CA ASN A 105 -0.82 -5.39 -6.33
C ASN A 105 -0.98 -5.63 -4.83
N LEU A 106 -1.54 -6.77 -4.40
CA LEU A 106 -1.69 -7.11 -2.98
C LEU A 106 -1.05 -8.46 -2.63
N ILE A 107 -1.50 -9.55 -3.26
CA ILE A 107 -1.06 -10.90 -2.89
C ILE A 107 0.42 -11.11 -3.24
N GLY A 108 0.82 -10.77 -4.47
CA GLY A 108 2.21 -10.84 -4.91
C GLY A 108 3.17 -10.08 -3.98
N PRO A 109 2.96 -8.77 -3.76
CA PRO A 109 3.76 -7.98 -2.83
C PRO A 109 3.83 -8.58 -1.41
N LEU A 110 2.69 -8.99 -0.83
CA LEU A 110 2.69 -9.58 0.51
C LEU A 110 3.48 -10.89 0.58
N THR A 111 3.39 -11.74 -0.44
CA THR A 111 4.16 -12.98 -0.53
C THR A 111 5.66 -12.67 -0.61
N GLU A 112 6.08 -11.76 -1.49
CA GLU A 112 7.49 -11.40 -1.64
C GLU A 112 8.06 -10.75 -0.38
N ILE A 113 7.29 -9.87 0.29
CA ILE A 113 7.65 -9.29 1.58
C ILE A 113 7.81 -10.38 2.63
N LYS A 114 6.84 -11.28 2.74
CA LYS A 114 6.86 -12.40 3.69
C LYS A 114 8.08 -13.30 3.52
N GLU A 115 8.42 -13.63 2.28
CA GLU A 115 9.48 -14.60 1.97
C GLU A 115 10.89 -14.03 2.16
N ARG A 116 11.09 -12.73 1.92
CA ARG A 116 12.44 -12.16 1.81
C ARG A 116 12.78 -11.12 2.87
N PHE A 117 11.79 -10.42 3.42
CA PHE A 117 12.03 -9.21 4.21
C PHE A 117 11.35 -9.23 5.59
N LEU A 118 10.31 -10.06 5.77
CA LEU A 118 9.55 -10.12 7.01
C LEU A 118 10.31 -10.94 8.08
N PRO A 119 10.43 -10.46 9.32
CA PRO A 119 11.10 -11.21 10.37
C PRO A 119 10.29 -12.43 10.80
N ALA A 120 10.96 -13.53 11.19
CA ALA A 120 10.32 -14.79 11.57
C ALA A 120 9.29 -14.69 12.71
N ARG A 121 9.38 -13.65 13.54
CA ARG A 121 8.45 -13.37 14.65
C ARG A 121 7.15 -12.69 14.24
N ALA A 122 7.03 -12.21 13.00
CA ALA A 122 5.86 -11.48 12.55
C ALA A 122 4.65 -12.41 12.46
N GLN A 123 3.47 -11.89 12.83
CA GLN A 123 2.22 -12.62 12.67
C GLN A 123 1.90 -12.85 11.18
N GLU A 124 1.18 -13.94 10.90
CA GLU A 124 0.76 -14.26 9.55
C GLU A 124 -0.29 -13.27 9.03
N ILE A 125 0.00 -12.62 7.90
CA ILE A 125 -0.96 -11.77 7.17
C ILE A 125 -1.78 -12.66 6.22
N LYS A 126 -3.12 -12.60 6.33
CA LYS A 126 -4.05 -13.38 5.49
C LYS A 126 -4.88 -12.46 4.61
N VAL A 127 -5.08 -12.85 3.36
CA VAL A 127 -5.95 -12.16 2.40
C VAL A 127 -7.08 -13.11 2.01
N GLY A 128 -8.32 -12.66 2.15
CA GLY A 128 -9.50 -13.36 1.66
C GLY A 128 -10.08 -12.62 0.45
N LEU A 129 -10.32 -13.33 -0.64
CA LEU A 129 -10.99 -12.80 -1.82
C LEU A 129 -12.42 -13.37 -1.91
N ARG A 130 -13.40 -12.51 -2.10
CA ARG A 130 -14.77 -12.89 -2.48
C ARG A 130 -15.12 -12.14 -3.76
N THR A 131 -15.57 -12.86 -4.78
CA THR A 131 -15.94 -12.33 -6.12
C THR A 131 -17.37 -12.69 -6.46
#